data_AF-A0A519G9W6-F1
#
_entry.id   AF-A0A519G9W6-F1
#
_cell.length_a   1.000
_cell.length_b   1.000
_cell.length_c   1.000
_cell.angle_alpha   90.00
_cell.angle_beta   90.00
_cell.angle_gamma   90.00
#
_symmetry.space_group_name_H-M   'P 1'
#
loop_
_entity.id
_entity.type
_entity.pdbx_description
1 polymer ?
#
loop_
_entity_poly.entity_id
_entity_poly.type
_entity_poly.pdbx_seq_one_letter_code
_entity_poly.pdbx_strand_id
1 'polypeptide(L)'
;SLQTREQHIRRDRATSNICTAQVLLAVTAGMYAVYHGPDGLRAIARSVHDLAARTAASLTAAGFAVTTGAFFDTFRVSVPGRADELVAAAREQGVHLLRVDADTIGFSFGETADASTLRGIHTAFGVTPAQAEPARVLPEALMRTTDFLSHPVFNTHRSETSMLRYLRRLSARDYALDRGMIPLGSCTMKLNATSEMEPISLPGFANLHPFVPVADAGGYAELVADLEGWLAEVTGYDRVSIQPNAGSQGELAGLLAIRGYHRANGDTERNVCLIPSSAHGTNAASAVMAGMKVVVVKSTDDGSVDLDDLRAQVEAHAADLAAIMVTYPSTHGAYEDTISELCGIVHDAGGQVYIDGANFNALLGHAKPGHFGGDVSHLNLHKTFCIPHGGGGPGVGPVAVREHLAPFLPTHPLHPETDKQTGIGPISAAPYGSAGILPISWAYVRMMG
;
A
#
# COMPACT_ATOMS: atom_id res chain seq x y z
N SER A 1 10.22 10.86 -22.49
CA SER A 1 10.31 10.19 -21.18
C SER A 1 11.55 9.30 -21.15
N LEU A 2 11.94 8.76 -19.99
CA LEU A 2 13.13 7.93 -19.80
C LEU A 2 12.74 6.52 -19.32
N GLN A 3 12.04 5.74 -20.16
CA GLN A 3 11.48 4.43 -19.79
C GLN A 3 12.55 3.37 -19.50
N THR A 4 13.76 3.52 -20.06
CA THR A 4 14.87 2.60 -19.81
C THR A 4 15.29 2.50 -18.35
N ARG A 5 14.78 3.34 -17.46
CA ARG A 5 15.01 3.24 -16.00
C ARG A 5 14.14 2.18 -15.31
N GLU A 6 13.10 1.69 -15.98
CA GLU A 6 12.03 0.90 -15.39
C GLU A 6 12.29 -0.61 -15.51
N GLN A 7 11.63 -1.38 -14.63
CA GLN A 7 11.82 -2.82 -14.46
C GLN A 7 11.61 -3.64 -15.75
N HIS A 8 10.68 -3.22 -16.62
CA HIS A 8 10.35 -3.95 -17.84
C HIS A 8 11.45 -3.92 -18.90
N ILE A 9 12.39 -2.95 -18.81
CA ILE A 9 13.57 -2.86 -19.69
C ILE A 9 14.83 -3.30 -18.95
N ARG A 10 15.06 -2.77 -17.74
CA ARG A 10 16.35 -2.94 -17.03
C ARG A 10 16.38 -4.04 -15.97
N ARG A 11 15.26 -4.67 -15.64
CA ARG A 11 15.18 -5.80 -14.70
C ARG A 11 15.94 -5.51 -13.40
N ASP A 12 16.94 -6.31 -13.05
CA ASP A 12 17.84 -6.17 -11.89
C ASP A 12 18.59 -4.83 -11.83
N ARG A 13 18.76 -4.14 -12.96
CA ARG A 13 19.43 -2.83 -13.07
C ARG A 13 18.46 -1.65 -13.14
N ALA A 14 17.17 -1.89 -12.90
CA ALA A 14 16.17 -0.85 -12.85
C ALA A 14 16.40 0.06 -11.63
N THR A 15 15.87 1.28 -11.70
CA THR A 15 15.95 2.24 -10.59
C THR A 15 15.08 1.86 -9.39
N SER A 16 14.09 0.99 -9.60
CA SER A 16 13.15 0.47 -8.60
C SER A 16 12.43 -0.75 -9.19
N ASN A 17 11.82 -1.56 -8.33
CA ASN A 17 10.92 -2.64 -8.71
C ASN A 17 9.48 -2.18 -9.02
N ILE A 18 9.17 -0.88 -8.86
CA ILE A 18 7.81 -0.37 -9.04
C ILE A 18 7.27 -0.65 -10.46
N CYS A 19 6.01 -1.07 -10.54
CA CYS A 19 5.26 -1.26 -11.79
C CYS A 19 3.88 -0.58 -11.70
N THR A 20 2.90 -1.22 -11.06
CA THR A 20 1.66 -0.54 -10.65
C THR A 20 1.99 0.50 -9.57
N ALA A 21 1.52 1.72 -9.76
CA ALA A 21 1.71 2.84 -8.83
C ALA A 21 0.36 3.33 -8.29
N GLN A 22 0.11 4.64 -8.36
CA GLN A 22 -1.08 5.31 -7.83
C GLN A 22 -1.64 6.33 -8.83
N VAL A 23 -1.72 5.95 -10.12
CA VAL A 23 -2.04 6.88 -11.22
C VAL A 23 -3.40 7.55 -11.03
N LEU A 24 -4.47 6.80 -10.75
CA LEU A 24 -5.80 7.37 -10.54
C LEU A 24 -5.80 8.42 -9.41
N LEU A 25 -5.09 8.14 -8.31
CA LEU A 25 -5.00 9.02 -7.15
C LEU A 25 -4.15 10.27 -7.46
N ALA A 26 -3.09 10.12 -8.25
CA ALA A 26 -2.31 11.24 -8.76
C ALA A 26 -3.12 12.14 -9.72
N VAL A 27 -3.96 11.53 -10.57
CA VAL A 27 -4.91 12.26 -11.41
C VAL A 27 -5.91 13.01 -10.53
N THR A 28 -6.50 12.38 -9.51
CA THR A 28 -7.42 13.04 -8.57
C THR A 28 -6.76 14.22 -7.86
N ALA A 29 -5.54 14.05 -7.35
CA ALA A 29 -4.78 15.14 -6.72
C ALA A 29 -4.46 16.28 -7.72
N GLY A 30 -4.10 15.93 -8.96
CA GLY A 30 -3.91 16.90 -10.04
C GLY A 30 -5.19 17.69 -10.35
N MET A 31 -6.34 17.02 -10.39
CA MET A 31 -7.64 17.65 -10.63
C MET A 31 -8.09 18.52 -9.45
N TYR A 32 -7.79 18.12 -8.21
CA TYR A 32 -7.98 18.95 -7.03
C TYR A 32 -7.15 20.24 -7.14
N ALA A 33 -5.88 20.15 -7.54
CA ALA A 33 -5.05 21.33 -7.78
C ALA A 33 -5.52 22.20 -8.96
N VAL A 34 -6.06 21.60 -10.03
CA VAL A 34 -6.66 22.35 -11.15
C VAL A 34 -7.94 23.07 -10.72
N TYR A 35 -8.79 22.40 -9.93
CA TYR A 35 -10.06 22.94 -9.44
C TYR A 35 -9.86 24.06 -8.43
N HIS A 36 -8.90 23.92 -7.51
CA HIS A 36 -8.62 24.88 -6.43
C HIS A 36 -7.54 25.90 -6.75
N GLY A 37 -6.59 25.59 -7.64
CA GLY A 37 -5.62 26.56 -8.17
C GLY A 37 -4.77 27.18 -7.07
N PRO A 38 -3.90 28.16 -7.38
CA PRO A 38 -3.03 28.74 -6.37
C PRO A 38 -3.82 29.43 -5.24
N ASP A 39 -4.88 30.17 -5.57
CA ASP A 39 -5.63 30.95 -4.58
C ASP A 39 -6.51 30.10 -3.68
N GLY A 40 -7.19 29.08 -4.23
CA GLY A 40 -8.03 28.19 -3.44
C GLY A 40 -7.19 27.30 -2.52
N LEU A 41 -6.08 26.74 -3.02
CA LEU A 41 -5.16 25.98 -2.17
C LEU A 41 -4.55 26.85 -1.06
N ARG A 42 -4.23 28.10 -1.36
CA ARG A 42 -3.77 29.07 -0.35
C ARG A 42 -4.87 29.36 0.68
N ALA A 43 -6.13 29.49 0.25
CA ALA A 43 -7.26 29.72 1.16
C ALA A 43 -7.49 28.52 2.08
N ILE A 44 -7.47 27.29 1.54
CA ILE A 44 -7.57 26.05 2.31
C ILE A 44 -6.44 25.97 3.33
N ALA A 45 -5.19 26.15 2.88
CA ALA A 45 -4.03 26.10 3.77
C ALA A 45 -4.10 27.14 4.90
N ARG A 46 -4.56 28.36 4.61
CA ARG A 46 -4.77 29.40 5.62
C ARG A 46 -5.87 29.03 6.60
N SER A 47 -7.00 28.49 6.12
CA SER A 47 -8.10 28.07 6.99
C SER A 47 -7.67 26.98 7.97
N VAL A 48 -6.94 25.98 7.49
CA VAL A 48 -6.37 24.90 8.32
C VAL A 48 -5.39 25.48 9.36
N HIS A 49 -4.43 26.31 8.92
CA HIS A 49 -3.45 26.93 9.81
C HIS A 49 -4.13 27.80 10.87
N ASP A 50 -5.09 28.63 10.48
CA ASP A 50 -5.80 29.52 11.37
C ASP A 50 -6.57 28.77 12.45
N LEU A 51 -7.19 27.63 12.12
CA LEU A 51 -7.89 26.80 13.10
C LEU A 51 -6.91 26.16 14.08
N ALA A 52 -5.78 25.65 13.59
CA ALA A 52 -4.72 25.10 14.44
C ALA A 52 -4.15 26.19 15.39
N ALA A 53 -3.83 27.37 14.86
CA ALA A 53 -3.32 28.51 15.63
C ALA A 53 -4.32 29.00 16.68
N ARG A 54 -5.62 29.10 16.34
CA ARG A 54 -6.69 29.43 17.30
C ARG A 54 -6.82 28.38 18.39
N THR A 55 -6.69 27.10 18.05
CA THR A 55 -6.72 26.01 19.05
C THR A 55 -5.55 26.15 20.03
N ALA A 56 -4.33 26.29 19.51
CA ALA A 56 -3.13 26.45 20.34
C ALA A 56 -3.21 27.70 21.24
N ALA A 57 -3.69 28.83 20.71
CA ALA A 57 -3.89 30.05 21.48
C ALA A 57 -4.93 29.88 22.59
N SER A 58 -6.05 29.20 22.30
CA SER A 58 -7.11 28.92 23.29
C SER A 58 -6.60 28.02 24.41
N LEU A 59 -5.86 26.96 24.08
CA LEU A 59 -5.27 26.04 25.05
C LEU A 59 -4.21 26.77 25.91
N THR A 60 -3.38 27.61 25.29
CA THR A 60 -2.39 28.44 26.02
C THR A 60 -3.06 29.40 26.99
N ALA A 61 -4.13 30.09 26.57
CA ALA A 61 -4.88 31.00 27.42
C ALA A 61 -5.55 30.29 28.61
N ALA A 62 -5.89 29.01 28.45
CA ALA A 62 -6.41 28.15 29.51
C ALA A 62 -5.34 27.52 30.41
N GLY A 63 -4.05 27.84 30.19
CA GLY A 63 -2.94 27.38 31.02
C GLY A 63 -2.26 26.08 30.55
N PHE A 64 -2.65 25.53 29.40
CA PHE A 64 -1.94 24.38 28.82
C PHE A 64 -0.63 24.82 28.14
N ALA A 65 0.43 24.04 28.32
CA ALA A 65 1.72 24.31 27.70
C ALA A 65 1.79 23.75 26.27
N VAL A 66 1.63 24.60 25.27
CA VAL A 66 1.92 24.26 23.86
C VAL A 66 3.43 24.21 23.67
N THR A 67 3.97 23.03 23.37
CA THR A 67 5.43 22.79 23.33
C THR A 67 6.04 22.97 21.94
N THR A 68 5.21 23.10 20.91
CA THR A 68 5.66 23.35 19.53
C THR A 68 5.68 24.84 19.24
N GLY A 69 6.85 25.40 18.96
CA GLY A 69 7.01 26.85 18.73
C GLY A 69 6.44 27.33 17.39
N ALA A 70 6.92 26.77 16.28
CA ALA A 70 6.46 27.12 14.93
C ALA A 70 5.83 25.89 14.27
N PHE A 71 4.62 26.03 13.73
CA PHE A 71 3.90 24.94 13.07
C PHE A 71 2.90 25.43 12.01
N PHE A 72 2.58 24.55 11.05
CA PHE A 72 1.52 24.76 10.07
C PHE A 72 0.16 24.33 10.63
N ASP A 73 -0.10 23.03 10.69
CA ASP A 73 -1.38 22.45 11.11
C ASP A 73 -1.26 21.54 12.34
N THR A 74 -0.02 21.32 12.83
CA THR A 74 0.30 20.26 13.77
C THR A 74 1.12 20.77 14.93
N PHE A 75 0.66 20.58 16.16
CA PHE A 75 1.38 20.98 17.37
C PHE A 75 1.17 19.98 18.50
N ARG A 76 2.01 20.09 19.54
CA ARG A 76 1.94 19.27 20.75
C ARG A 76 1.64 20.11 21.98
N VAL A 77 0.94 19.50 22.93
CA VAL A 77 0.56 20.09 24.20
C VAL A 77 0.97 19.15 25.33
N SER A 78 1.63 19.71 26.35
CA SER A 78 1.95 18.99 27.58
C SER A 78 0.73 18.97 28.51
N VAL A 79 0.37 17.76 28.95
CA VAL A 79 -0.75 17.41 29.82
C VAL A 79 -0.33 16.33 30.83
N PRO A 80 0.58 16.64 31.78
CA PRO A 80 1.19 15.64 32.65
C PRO A 80 0.17 14.72 33.34
N GLY A 81 0.29 13.40 33.11
CA GLY A 81 -0.57 12.36 33.65
C GLY A 81 -2.02 12.34 33.14
N ARG A 82 -2.39 13.21 32.19
CA ARG A 82 -3.78 13.41 31.74
C ARG A 82 -4.01 13.08 30.26
N ALA A 83 -3.01 12.58 29.54
CA ALA A 83 -3.15 12.32 28.11
C ALA A 83 -4.30 11.36 27.79
N ASP A 84 -4.39 10.23 28.50
CA ASP A 84 -5.43 9.22 28.28
C ASP A 84 -6.84 9.74 28.61
N GLU A 85 -7.00 10.50 29.70
CA GLU A 85 -8.26 11.15 30.10
C GLU A 85 -8.76 12.10 29.01
N LEU A 86 -7.90 13.00 28.54
CA LEU A 86 -8.27 14.05 27.59
C LEU A 86 -8.48 13.49 26.17
N VAL A 87 -7.73 12.47 25.76
CA VAL A 87 -7.96 11.77 24.49
C VAL A 87 -9.32 11.06 24.51
N ALA A 88 -9.69 10.41 25.62
CA ALA A 88 -11.01 9.81 25.76
C ALA A 88 -12.13 10.86 25.75
N ALA A 89 -11.97 11.96 26.48
CA ALA A 89 -12.94 13.06 26.49
C ALA A 89 -13.11 13.71 25.10
N ALA A 90 -12.01 13.87 24.34
CA ALA A 90 -12.07 14.37 22.96
C ALA A 90 -12.81 13.40 22.03
N ARG A 91 -12.64 12.09 22.22
CA ARG A 91 -13.34 11.05 21.45
C ARG A 91 -14.84 11.08 21.69
N GLU A 92 -15.31 11.36 22.91
CA GLU A 92 -16.74 11.57 23.20
C GLU A 92 -17.32 12.77 22.44
N GLN A 93 -16.48 13.71 22.02
CA GLN A 93 -16.85 14.86 21.18
C GLN A 93 -16.65 14.62 19.69
N GLY A 94 -16.33 13.38 19.27
CA GLY A 94 -16.07 13.03 17.87
C GLY A 94 -14.70 13.50 17.35
N VAL A 95 -13.75 13.77 18.23
CA VAL A 95 -12.38 14.22 17.87
C VAL A 95 -11.36 13.16 18.24
N HIS A 96 -10.61 12.66 17.25
CA HIS A 96 -9.47 11.80 17.50
C HIS A 96 -8.19 12.63 17.64
N LEU A 97 -7.49 12.47 18.78
CA LEU A 97 -6.22 13.12 19.06
C LEU A 97 -5.09 12.09 19.14
N LEU A 98 -3.88 12.51 18.78
CA LEU A 98 -2.71 11.64 18.87
C LEU A 98 -2.21 11.60 20.33
N ARG A 99 -2.36 10.46 20.99
CA ARG A 99 -1.63 10.17 22.23
C ARG A 99 -0.17 9.93 21.90
N VAL A 100 0.73 10.84 22.29
CA VAL A 100 2.18 10.67 22.07
C VAL A 100 2.79 9.83 23.19
N ASP A 101 2.48 10.18 24.43
CA ASP A 101 2.88 9.48 25.65
C ASP A 101 1.87 9.82 26.78
N ALA A 102 2.20 9.52 28.03
CA ALA A 102 1.31 9.79 29.18
C ALA A 102 1.11 11.28 29.48
N ASP A 103 2.01 12.14 28.98
CA ASP A 103 2.12 13.56 29.33
C ASP A 103 1.96 14.48 28.11
N THR A 104 1.77 13.93 26.90
CA THR A 104 1.79 14.70 25.66
C THR A 104 0.70 14.27 24.69
N ILE A 105 -0.07 15.25 24.20
CA ILE A 105 -1.05 15.08 23.13
C ILE A 105 -0.60 15.84 21.89
N GLY A 106 -0.69 15.19 20.72
CA GLY A 106 -0.51 15.77 19.40
C GLY A 106 -1.85 16.11 18.74
N PHE A 107 -1.87 17.25 18.06
CA PHE A 107 -3.00 17.76 17.28
C PHE A 107 -2.56 17.92 15.83
N SER A 108 -3.40 17.53 14.88
CA SER A 108 -3.22 17.79 13.45
C SER A 108 -4.58 18.12 12.84
N PHE A 109 -4.65 19.23 12.10
CA PHE A 109 -5.89 19.72 11.49
C PHE A 109 -5.89 19.48 9.98
N GLY A 110 -7.03 19.02 9.44
CA GLY A 110 -7.24 18.86 8.00
C GLY A 110 -8.27 19.85 7.45
N GLU A 111 -8.47 19.83 6.13
CA GLU A 111 -9.46 20.69 5.45
C GLU A 111 -10.90 20.51 5.97
N THR A 112 -11.24 19.31 6.45
CA THR A 112 -12.58 19.00 6.99
C THR A 112 -12.81 19.53 8.41
N ALA A 113 -11.78 20.03 9.08
CA ALA A 113 -11.91 20.57 10.43
C ALA A 113 -12.58 21.94 10.41
N ASP A 114 -13.48 22.17 11.35
CA ASP A 114 -14.28 23.39 11.41
C ASP A 114 -14.45 23.92 12.84
N ALA A 115 -15.35 24.88 13.02
CA ALA A 115 -15.65 25.43 14.33
C ALA A 115 -16.22 24.39 15.32
N SER A 116 -16.85 23.32 14.85
CA SER A 116 -17.33 22.22 15.70
C SER A 116 -16.16 21.40 16.26
N THR A 117 -15.13 21.16 15.45
CA THR A 117 -13.89 20.51 15.91
C THR A 117 -13.25 21.29 17.06
N LEU A 118 -13.14 22.61 16.93
CA LEU A 118 -12.61 23.46 18.00
C LEU A 118 -13.46 23.41 19.28
N ARG A 119 -14.79 23.45 19.15
CA ARG A 119 -15.70 23.31 20.30
C ARG A 119 -15.56 21.96 21.00
N GLY A 120 -15.38 20.88 20.24
CA GLY A 120 -15.13 19.55 20.79
C GLY A 120 -13.85 19.52 21.61
N ILE A 121 -12.77 20.11 21.10
CA ILE A 121 -11.50 20.25 21.83
C ILE A 121 -11.69 21.10 23.09
N HIS A 122 -12.36 22.25 22.99
CA HIS A 122 -12.62 23.10 24.17
C HIS A 122 -13.39 22.36 25.26
N THR A 123 -14.42 21.61 24.88
CA THR A 123 -15.22 20.82 25.80
C THR A 123 -14.37 19.76 26.49
N ALA A 124 -13.58 18.99 25.73
CA ALA A 124 -12.71 17.94 26.26
C ALA A 124 -11.63 18.48 27.21
N PHE A 125 -11.10 19.67 26.94
CA PHE A 125 -10.04 20.30 27.73
C PHE A 125 -10.58 21.23 28.84
N GLY A 126 -11.90 21.36 29.00
CA GLY A 126 -12.52 22.26 29.97
C GLY A 126 -12.23 23.75 29.71
N VAL A 127 -11.95 24.11 28.46
CA VAL A 127 -11.63 25.49 28.04
C VAL A 127 -12.92 26.26 27.81
N THR A 128 -13.06 27.40 28.47
CA THR A 128 -14.14 28.34 28.14
C THR A 128 -13.74 29.14 26.90
N PRO A 129 -14.55 29.15 25.82
CA PRO A 129 -14.24 29.92 24.63
C PRO A 129 -14.08 31.41 24.96
N ALA A 130 -12.93 31.97 24.62
CA ALA A 130 -12.65 33.40 24.70
C ALA A 130 -12.22 33.92 23.33
N GLN A 131 -12.29 35.24 23.12
CA GLN A 131 -11.60 35.85 21.99
C GLN A 131 -10.09 35.67 22.19
N ALA A 132 -9.53 34.66 21.51
CA ALA A 132 -8.10 34.47 21.38
C ALA A 132 -7.69 34.99 19.99
N GLU A 133 -6.93 36.08 19.96
CA GLU A 133 -6.25 36.50 18.73
C GLU A 133 -5.29 35.36 18.32
N PRO A 134 -5.34 34.86 17.07
CA PRO A 134 -4.42 33.84 16.63
C PRO A 134 -3.00 34.39 16.75
N ALA A 135 -2.16 33.74 17.55
CA ALA A 135 -0.74 34.08 17.58
C ALA A 135 -0.16 33.89 16.17
N ARG A 136 0.75 34.77 15.74
CA ARG A 136 1.53 34.53 14.51
C ARG A 136 2.50 33.37 14.77
N VAL A 137 2.01 32.14 14.60
CA VAL A 137 2.78 30.92 14.88
C VAL A 137 3.76 30.60 13.75
N LEU A 138 3.44 30.97 12.50
CA LEU A 138 4.37 30.85 11.38
C LEU A 138 5.32 32.05 11.35
N PRO A 139 6.66 31.86 11.46
CA PRO A 139 7.63 32.94 11.33
C PRO A 139 7.55 33.59 9.94
N GLU A 140 7.68 34.92 9.88
CA GLU A 140 7.66 35.69 8.62
C GLU A 140 8.72 35.21 7.63
N ALA A 141 9.91 34.85 8.13
CA ALA A 141 11.00 34.31 7.32
C ALA A 141 10.68 32.96 6.64
N LEU A 142 9.66 32.23 7.11
CA LEU A 142 9.21 30.96 6.53
C LEU A 142 7.98 31.12 5.62
N MET A 143 7.44 32.33 5.50
CA MET A 143 6.30 32.57 4.63
C MET A 143 6.73 32.46 3.17
N ARG A 144 6.05 31.61 2.40
CA ARG A 144 6.29 31.48 0.97
C ARG A 144 5.99 32.79 0.25
N THR A 145 6.98 33.30 -0.49
CA THR A 145 6.87 34.51 -1.33
C THR A 145 6.82 34.21 -2.83
N THR A 146 7.09 32.97 -3.24
CA THR A 146 7.11 32.56 -4.65
C THR A 146 5.75 32.10 -5.14
N ASP A 147 5.42 32.46 -6.37
CA ASP A 147 4.23 31.96 -7.06
C ASP A 147 4.31 30.45 -7.33
N PHE A 148 3.15 29.85 -7.57
CA PHE A 148 2.99 28.45 -7.94
C PHE A 148 1.74 28.26 -8.80
N LEU A 149 1.68 27.14 -9.53
CA LEU A 149 0.55 26.82 -10.41
C LEU A 149 0.22 27.95 -11.41
N SER A 150 1.26 28.62 -11.93
CA SER A 150 1.13 29.73 -12.87
C SER A 150 0.71 29.30 -14.28
N HIS A 151 0.82 28.00 -14.60
CA HIS A 151 0.38 27.48 -15.89
C HIS A 151 -1.15 27.66 -16.07
N PRO A 152 -1.65 28.02 -17.27
CA PRO A 152 -3.06 28.31 -17.50
C PRO A 152 -4.03 27.21 -17.07
N VAL A 153 -3.60 25.94 -17.08
CA VAL A 153 -4.43 24.79 -16.68
C VAL A 153 -5.01 24.95 -15.27
N PHE A 154 -4.24 25.48 -14.32
CA PHE A 154 -4.66 25.68 -12.93
C PHE A 154 -5.54 26.91 -12.71
N ASN A 155 -5.73 27.72 -13.76
CA ASN A 155 -6.43 29.00 -13.71
C ASN A 155 -7.69 29.02 -14.59
N THR A 156 -7.93 27.97 -15.39
CA THR A 156 -9.01 27.94 -16.41
C THR A 156 -10.24 27.12 -15.97
N HIS A 157 -10.06 26.04 -15.21
CA HIS A 157 -11.10 25.06 -14.90
C HIS A 157 -11.67 25.20 -13.47
N ARG A 158 -12.07 26.44 -13.14
CA ARG A 158 -12.41 26.87 -11.77
C ARG A 158 -13.89 26.68 -11.38
N SER A 159 -14.78 26.55 -12.37
CA SER A 159 -16.20 26.27 -12.14
C SER A 159 -16.50 24.79 -12.36
N GLU A 160 -17.52 24.27 -11.67
CA GLU A 160 -17.93 22.88 -11.80
C GLU A 160 -18.20 22.50 -13.28
N THR A 161 -18.94 23.33 -14.02
CA THR A 161 -19.19 23.11 -15.45
C THR A 161 -17.91 23.08 -16.30
N SER A 162 -16.94 23.96 -16.03
CA SER A 162 -15.66 23.98 -16.77
C SER A 162 -14.84 22.73 -16.45
N MET A 163 -14.81 22.34 -15.18
CA MET A 163 -14.10 21.14 -14.73
C MET A 163 -14.73 19.87 -15.32
N LEU A 164 -16.06 19.72 -15.25
CA LEU A 164 -16.77 18.59 -15.86
C LEU A 164 -16.43 18.44 -17.34
N ARG A 165 -16.44 19.54 -18.10
CA ARG A 165 -16.05 19.54 -19.52
C ARG A 165 -14.58 19.18 -19.73
N TYR A 166 -13.69 19.60 -18.83
CA TYR A 166 -12.28 19.26 -18.89
C TYR A 166 -12.05 17.75 -18.64
N LEU A 167 -12.62 17.21 -17.56
CA LEU A 167 -12.57 15.78 -17.23
C LEU A 167 -13.14 14.93 -18.37
N ARG A 168 -14.32 15.28 -18.89
CA ARG A 168 -14.93 14.56 -20.01
C ARG A 168 -14.06 14.58 -21.26
N ARG A 169 -13.41 15.72 -21.56
CA ARG A 169 -12.51 15.84 -22.72
C ARG A 169 -11.27 14.97 -22.58
N LEU A 170 -10.69 14.87 -21.38
CA LEU A 170 -9.56 13.99 -21.12
C LEU A 170 -9.98 12.52 -21.23
N SER A 171 -11.05 12.12 -20.52
CA SER A 171 -11.60 10.77 -20.60
C SER A 171 -11.96 10.34 -22.03
N ALA A 172 -12.47 11.26 -22.86
CA ALA A 172 -12.78 10.98 -24.26
C ALA A 172 -11.55 10.58 -25.11
N ARG A 173 -10.34 11.01 -24.71
CA ARG A 173 -9.08 10.68 -25.42
C ARG A 173 -8.55 9.29 -25.10
N ASP A 174 -8.98 8.70 -23.98
CA ASP A 174 -8.46 7.42 -23.51
C ASP A 174 -9.41 6.28 -23.90
N TYR A 175 -8.86 5.20 -24.45
CA TYR A 175 -9.60 3.97 -24.70
C TYR A 175 -9.64 3.13 -23.42
N ALA A 176 -10.84 2.89 -22.89
CA ALA A 176 -11.06 2.13 -21.66
C ALA A 176 -12.10 1.01 -21.88
N LEU A 177 -12.35 0.21 -20.84
CA LEU A 177 -13.19 -1.00 -20.92
C LEU A 177 -14.67 -0.70 -21.21
N ASP A 178 -15.12 0.55 -21.07
CA ASP A 178 -16.45 1.01 -21.50
C ASP A 178 -16.61 1.03 -23.04
N ARG A 179 -15.51 1.00 -23.79
CA ARG A 179 -15.50 1.02 -25.27
C ARG A 179 -15.24 -0.32 -25.92
N GLY A 180 -14.62 -1.25 -25.20
CA GLY A 180 -14.33 -2.59 -25.70
C GLY A 180 -13.13 -3.24 -25.01
N MET A 181 -12.78 -4.42 -25.51
CA MET A 181 -11.74 -5.27 -24.92
C MET A 181 -10.35 -4.64 -25.02
N ILE A 182 -9.58 -4.71 -23.94
CA ILE A 182 -8.16 -4.36 -23.87
C ILE A 182 -7.38 -5.64 -23.55
N PRO A 183 -6.93 -6.43 -24.55
CA PRO A 183 -6.36 -7.76 -24.33
C PRO A 183 -4.86 -7.69 -23.96
N LEU A 184 -4.52 -6.95 -22.91
CA LEU A 184 -3.15 -6.85 -22.40
C LEU A 184 -2.78 -8.13 -21.64
N GLY A 185 -1.86 -8.91 -22.21
CA GLY A 185 -1.27 -10.07 -21.54
C GLY A 185 -0.66 -9.69 -20.18
N SER A 186 -0.73 -10.61 -19.22
CA SER A 186 -0.30 -10.41 -17.83
C SER A 186 -1.02 -9.28 -17.06
N CYS A 187 -2.03 -8.62 -17.63
CA CYS A 187 -2.77 -7.54 -16.96
C CYS A 187 -4.17 -7.95 -16.48
N THR A 188 -4.77 -8.99 -17.05
CA THR A 188 -6.11 -9.49 -16.67
C THR A 188 -7.14 -8.35 -16.64
N MET A 189 -7.37 -7.73 -17.79
CA MET A 189 -8.35 -6.62 -17.95
C MET A 189 -9.80 -7.14 -17.88
N LYS A 190 -10.20 -7.63 -16.71
CA LYS A 190 -11.54 -8.15 -16.41
C LYS A 190 -12.51 -7.04 -16.00
N LEU A 191 -13.76 -7.42 -15.76
CA LEU A 191 -14.78 -6.53 -15.22
C LEU A 191 -14.35 -5.97 -13.85
N ASN A 192 -14.54 -4.67 -13.65
CA ASN A 192 -14.57 -4.02 -12.34
C ASN A 192 -16.03 -3.67 -12.07
N ALA A 193 -16.77 -4.54 -11.36
CA ALA A 193 -18.23 -4.45 -11.32
C ALA A 193 -18.68 -3.28 -10.45
N THR A 194 -19.77 -2.61 -10.82
CA THR A 194 -20.30 -1.47 -10.06
C THR A 194 -20.56 -1.82 -8.59
N SER A 195 -21.14 -2.99 -8.33
CA SER A 195 -21.42 -3.47 -6.96
C SER A 195 -20.14 -3.73 -6.14
N GLU A 196 -19.02 -4.05 -6.79
CA GLU A 196 -17.72 -4.20 -6.12
C GLU A 196 -17.08 -2.83 -5.84
N MET A 197 -17.31 -1.86 -6.73
CA MET A 197 -16.70 -0.53 -6.67
C MET A 197 -17.39 0.43 -5.68
N GLU A 198 -18.71 0.34 -5.53
CA GLU A 198 -19.50 1.28 -4.72
C GLU A 198 -19.00 1.46 -3.27
N PRO A 199 -18.61 0.39 -2.54
CA PRO A 199 -18.23 0.51 -1.13
C PRO A 199 -17.03 1.42 -0.84
N ILE A 200 -16.11 1.62 -1.79
CA ILE A 200 -14.89 2.42 -1.57
C ILE A 200 -15.18 3.90 -1.28
N SER A 201 -16.40 4.36 -1.59
CA SER A 201 -16.85 5.74 -1.39
C SER A 201 -17.76 5.92 -0.17
N LEU A 202 -18.13 4.83 0.51
CA LEU A 202 -19.02 4.88 1.66
C LEU A 202 -18.30 5.43 2.91
N PRO A 203 -18.99 6.20 3.76
CA PRO A 203 -18.50 6.55 5.09
C PRO A 203 -18.14 5.29 5.88
N GLY A 204 -17.05 5.34 6.64
CA GLY A 204 -16.45 4.19 7.33
C GLY A 204 -15.35 3.51 6.52
N PHE A 205 -15.47 3.45 5.19
CA PHE A 205 -14.38 2.98 4.30
C PHE A 205 -13.51 4.13 3.81
N ALA A 206 -14.13 5.20 3.30
CA ALA A 206 -13.43 6.29 2.62
C ALA A 206 -12.77 7.31 3.56
N ASN A 207 -13.22 7.40 4.82
CA ASN A 207 -12.90 8.51 5.72
C ASN A 207 -12.42 8.05 7.11
N LEU A 208 -11.83 6.86 7.21
CA LEU A 208 -11.21 6.37 8.44
C LEU A 208 -9.69 6.59 8.39
N HIS A 209 -9.12 7.18 9.44
CA HIS A 209 -7.68 7.35 9.54
C HIS A 209 -6.99 5.99 9.75
N PRO A 210 -5.86 5.67 9.09
CA PRO A 210 -5.23 4.34 9.15
C PRO A 210 -4.73 3.94 10.55
N PHE A 211 -4.61 4.89 11.47
CA PHE A 211 -4.14 4.69 12.85
C PHE A 211 -5.20 5.01 13.91
N VAL A 212 -6.50 4.90 13.57
CA VAL A 212 -7.55 4.97 14.59
C VAL A 212 -7.38 3.85 15.63
N PRO A 213 -7.91 4.01 16.85
CA PRO A 213 -7.99 2.91 17.81
C PRO A 213 -8.68 1.68 17.18
N VAL A 214 -8.23 0.48 17.54
CA VAL A 214 -8.74 -0.78 16.98
C VAL A 214 -10.26 -0.91 17.15
N ALA A 215 -10.80 -0.41 18.26
CA ALA A 215 -12.23 -0.40 18.55
C ALA A 215 -13.08 0.39 17.53
N ASP A 216 -12.48 1.34 16.80
CA ASP A 216 -13.15 2.16 15.79
C ASP A 216 -13.04 1.57 14.38
N ALA A 217 -12.28 0.48 14.21
CA ALA A 217 -11.99 -0.16 12.93
C ALA A 217 -12.46 -1.62 12.86
N GLY A 218 -13.42 -2.03 13.71
CA GLY A 218 -13.91 -3.42 13.79
C GLY A 218 -14.37 -4.00 12.44
N GLY A 219 -15.08 -3.21 11.63
CA GLY A 219 -15.50 -3.64 10.28
C GLY A 219 -14.34 -3.85 9.31
N TYR A 220 -13.25 -3.08 9.44
CA TYR A 220 -12.03 -3.32 8.66
C TYR A 220 -11.29 -4.58 9.15
N ALA A 221 -11.28 -4.83 10.45
CA ALA A 221 -10.68 -6.06 10.99
C ALA A 221 -11.39 -7.32 10.46
N GLU A 222 -12.73 -7.31 10.42
CA GLU A 222 -13.53 -8.39 9.82
C GLU A 222 -13.26 -8.53 8.31
N LEU A 223 -13.32 -7.42 7.57
CA LEU A 223 -13.05 -7.40 6.12
C LEU A 223 -11.67 -8.00 5.78
N VAL A 224 -10.63 -7.59 6.53
CA VAL A 224 -9.25 -8.05 6.33
C VAL A 224 -9.13 -9.52 6.71
N ALA A 225 -9.69 -9.95 7.85
CA ALA A 225 -9.64 -11.34 8.28
C ALA A 225 -10.32 -12.29 7.27
N ASP A 226 -11.51 -11.92 6.78
CA ASP A 226 -12.22 -12.65 5.73
C ASP A 226 -11.35 -12.78 4.48
N LEU A 227 -10.83 -11.65 3.98
CA LEU A 227 -10.07 -11.63 2.75
C LEU A 227 -8.76 -12.41 2.88
N GLU A 228 -8.01 -12.24 3.98
CA GLU A 228 -6.79 -13.01 4.24
C GLU A 228 -7.09 -14.52 4.34
N GLY A 229 -8.17 -14.91 5.00
CA GLY A 229 -8.62 -16.30 5.11
C GLY A 229 -8.99 -16.92 3.75
N TRP A 230 -9.81 -16.24 2.96
CA TRP A 230 -10.21 -16.72 1.64
C TRP A 230 -9.03 -16.78 0.67
N LEU A 231 -8.13 -15.80 0.71
CA LEU A 231 -6.92 -15.80 -0.10
C LEU A 231 -5.99 -16.96 0.28
N ALA A 232 -5.84 -17.28 1.57
CA ALA A 232 -5.12 -18.46 2.03
C ALA A 232 -5.75 -19.74 1.46
N GLU A 233 -7.07 -19.86 1.56
CA GLU A 233 -7.81 -21.03 1.08
C GLU A 233 -7.63 -21.27 -0.41
N VAL A 234 -7.85 -20.26 -1.26
CA VAL A 234 -7.80 -20.42 -2.72
C VAL A 234 -6.37 -20.65 -3.22
N THR A 235 -5.36 -20.21 -2.48
CA THR A 235 -3.95 -20.40 -2.84
C THR A 235 -3.32 -21.66 -2.25
N GLY A 236 -3.92 -22.25 -1.21
CA GLY A 236 -3.34 -23.39 -0.47
C GLY A 236 -2.19 -23.00 0.45
N TYR A 237 -2.08 -21.72 0.79
CA TYR A 237 -1.14 -21.20 1.78
C TYR A 237 -1.79 -21.17 3.17
N ASP A 238 -0.98 -20.94 4.20
CA ASP A 238 -1.41 -21.02 5.59
C ASP A 238 -1.68 -19.64 6.21
N ARG A 239 -0.95 -18.59 5.78
CA ARG A 239 -1.17 -17.19 6.22
C ARG A 239 -1.04 -16.21 5.06
N VAL A 240 -1.75 -15.09 5.17
CA VAL A 240 -1.69 -13.98 4.20
C VAL A 240 -1.47 -12.68 4.96
N SER A 241 -0.71 -11.76 4.36
CA SER A 241 -0.63 -10.36 4.79
C SER A 241 -1.07 -9.45 3.65
N ILE A 242 -2.08 -8.62 3.91
CA ILE A 242 -2.58 -7.62 2.94
C ILE A 242 -1.73 -6.34 2.85
N GLN A 243 -0.71 -6.20 3.72
CA GLN A 243 0.08 -4.96 3.85
C GLN A 243 0.73 -4.46 2.54
N PRO A 244 1.30 -5.30 1.65
CA PRO A 244 1.96 -4.79 0.45
C PRO A 244 0.97 -4.18 -0.54
N ASN A 245 1.19 -2.92 -0.93
CA ASN A 245 0.25 -2.13 -1.74
C ASN A 245 0.50 -2.17 -3.26
N ALA A 246 1.24 -3.18 -3.75
CA ALA A 246 1.42 -3.49 -5.17
C ALA A 246 2.01 -4.89 -5.32
N GLY A 247 1.92 -5.50 -6.50
CA GLY A 247 2.48 -6.84 -6.73
C GLY A 247 3.99 -6.91 -6.50
N SER A 248 4.73 -5.90 -6.97
CA SER A 248 6.18 -5.77 -6.71
C SER A 248 6.51 -5.60 -5.22
N GLN A 249 5.61 -4.99 -4.44
CA GLN A 249 5.79 -4.91 -2.98
C GLN A 249 5.50 -6.27 -2.31
N GLY A 250 4.59 -7.07 -2.87
CA GLY A 250 4.37 -8.46 -2.44
C GLY A 250 5.58 -9.36 -2.73
N GLU A 251 6.24 -9.17 -3.87
CA GLU A 251 7.52 -9.81 -4.18
C GLU A 251 8.59 -9.44 -3.16
N LEU A 252 8.78 -8.14 -2.90
CA LEU A 252 9.74 -7.68 -1.89
C LEU A 252 9.42 -8.29 -0.50
N ALA A 253 8.15 -8.28 -0.10
CA ALA A 253 7.71 -8.85 1.17
C ALA A 253 8.00 -10.35 1.27
N GLY A 254 7.68 -11.12 0.22
CA GLY A 254 7.92 -12.57 0.20
C GLY A 254 9.41 -12.93 0.22
N LEU A 255 10.24 -12.20 -0.53
CA LEU A 255 11.69 -12.41 -0.52
C LEU A 255 12.33 -12.00 0.80
N LEU A 256 11.85 -10.94 1.46
CA LEU A 256 12.28 -10.60 2.82
C LEU A 256 11.84 -11.67 3.83
N ALA A 257 10.65 -12.26 3.67
CA ALA A 257 10.20 -13.37 4.51
C ALA A 257 11.13 -14.59 4.37
N ILE A 258 11.46 -14.99 3.14
CA ILE A 258 12.44 -16.06 2.85
C ILE A 258 13.80 -15.73 3.49
N ARG A 259 14.29 -14.50 3.33
CA ARG A 259 15.57 -14.07 3.92
C ARG A 259 15.53 -14.08 5.45
N GLY A 260 14.41 -13.69 6.05
CA GLY A 260 14.18 -13.76 7.49
C GLY A 260 14.25 -15.20 8.00
N TYR A 261 13.59 -16.12 7.29
CA TYR A 261 13.62 -17.56 7.56
C TYR A 261 15.04 -18.14 7.54
N HIS A 262 15.80 -17.91 6.46
CA HIS A 262 17.19 -18.39 6.37
C HIS A 262 18.06 -17.86 7.51
N ARG A 263 17.94 -16.57 7.82
CA ARG A 263 18.69 -15.94 8.92
C ARG A 263 18.32 -16.53 10.29
N ALA A 264 17.05 -16.81 10.53
CA ALA A 264 16.60 -17.42 11.77
C ALA A 264 17.15 -18.85 11.95
N ASN A 265 17.41 -19.55 10.84
CA ASN A 265 18.03 -20.88 10.83
C ASN A 265 19.57 -20.86 10.86
N GLY A 266 20.19 -19.67 10.86
CA GLY A 266 21.65 -19.52 10.83
C GLY A 266 22.27 -19.56 9.42
N ASP A 267 21.46 -19.67 8.38
CA ASP A 267 21.88 -19.70 6.97
C ASP A 267 22.11 -18.29 6.41
N THR A 268 22.98 -17.50 7.05
CA THR A 268 23.16 -16.08 6.71
C THR A 268 23.81 -15.82 5.35
N GLU A 269 24.48 -16.83 4.79
CA GLU A 269 25.13 -16.76 3.47
C GLU A 269 24.15 -17.01 2.32
N ARG A 270 22.95 -17.56 2.59
CA ARG A 270 21.94 -17.83 1.55
C ARG A 270 21.36 -16.51 1.03
N ASN A 271 21.83 -16.08 -0.13
CA ASN A 271 21.40 -14.85 -0.78
C ASN A 271 21.19 -14.98 -2.30
N VAL A 272 21.40 -16.15 -2.90
CA VAL A 272 21.18 -16.37 -4.34
C VAL A 272 19.70 -16.60 -4.62
N CYS A 273 19.17 -15.82 -5.57
CA CYS A 273 17.82 -15.96 -6.09
C CYS A 273 17.89 -16.37 -7.56
N LEU A 274 17.47 -17.60 -7.84
CA LEU A 274 17.34 -18.13 -9.19
C LEU A 274 16.09 -17.53 -9.86
N ILE A 275 16.22 -17.05 -11.09
CA ILE A 275 15.12 -16.42 -11.83
C ILE A 275 15.14 -16.91 -13.27
N PRO A 276 14.08 -17.59 -13.77
CA PRO A 276 13.97 -17.93 -15.18
C PRO A 276 14.07 -16.71 -16.08
N SER A 277 14.69 -16.87 -17.24
CA SER A 277 14.83 -15.77 -18.21
C SER A 277 13.48 -15.18 -18.66
N SER A 278 12.42 -15.99 -18.63
CA SER A 278 11.03 -15.62 -18.95
C SER A 278 10.32 -14.82 -17.86
N ALA A 279 10.85 -14.76 -16.63
CA ALA A 279 10.18 -14.09 -15.51
C ALA A 279 9.97 -12.58 -15.77
N HIS A 280 8.93 -12.02 -15.15
CA HIS A 280 8.63 -10.60 -15.23
C HIS A 280 9.80 -9.76 -14.67
N GLY A 281 9.97 -8.53 -15.19
CA GLY A 281 11.11 -7.67 -14.82
C GLY A 281 11.12 -7.25 -13.36
N THR A 282 9.96 -7.25 -12.69
CA THR A 282 9.83 -6.97 -11.25
C THR A 282 10.55 -8.00 -10.41
N ASN A 283 10.52 -9.30 -10.77
CA ASN A 283 11.12 -10.38 -9.98
C ASN A 283 12.60 -10.10 -9.69
N ALA A 284 13.37 -9.79 -10.75
CA ALA A 284 14.79 -9.49 -10.62
C ALA A 284 15.06 -8.18 -9.87
N ALA A 285 14.24 -7.14 -10.10
CA ALA A 285 14.37 -5.87 -9.39
C ALA A 285 14.06 -6.02 -7.88
N SER A 286 13.03 -6.80 -7.54
CA SER A 286 12.61 -7.10 -6.16
C SER A 286 13.65 -7.94 -5.44
N ALA A 287 14.26 -8.93 -6.12
CA ALA A 287 15.36 -9.73 -5.54
C ALA A 287 16.58 -8.86 -5.19
N VAL A 288 17.02 -7.98 -6.10
CA VAL A 288 18.11 -7.04 -5.79
C VAL A 288 17.73 -6.12 -4.64
N MET A 289 16.50 -5.61 -4.62
CA MET A 289 16.01 -4.75 -3.53
C MET A 289 15.95 -5.46 -2.18
N ALA A 290 15.65 -6.77 -2.15
CA ALA A 290 15.70 -7.61 -0.97
C ALA A 290 17.14 -7.95 -0.51
N GLY A 291 18.16 -7.53 -1.28
CA GLY A 291 19.57 -7.79 -1.01
C GLY A 291 20.04 -9.17 -1.48
N MET A 292 19.36 -9.76 -2.48
CA MET A 292 19.73 -11.04 -3.07
C MET A 292 20.56 -10.87 -4.35
N LYS A 293 21.38 -11.87 -4.65
CA LYS A 293 22.12 -12.01 -5.91
C LYS A 293 21.27 -12.76 -6.92
N VAL A 294 20.94 -12.12 -8.04
CA VAL A 294 20.16 -12.74 -9.12
C VAL A 294 21.05 -13.64 -9.97
N VAL A 295 20.61 -14.87 -10.19
CA VAL A 295 21.21 -15.84 -11.13
C VAL A 295 20.12 -16.28 -12.10
N VAL A 296 20.41 -16.19 -13.40
CA VAL A 296 19.42 -16.52 -14.44
C VAL A 296 19.41 -18.02 -14.69
N VAL A 297 18.22 -18.60 -14.75
CA VAL A 297 17.98 -19.97 -15.24
C VAL A 297 17.49 -19.88 -16.68
N LYS A 298 18.03 -20.73 -17.56
CA LYS A 298 17.65 -20.77 -18.97
C LYS A 298 16.21 -21.26 -19.16
N SER A 299 15.73 -21.03 -20.37
CA SER A 299 14.49 -21.62 -20.87
C SER A 299 14.81 -22.53 -22.04
N THR A 300 14.02 -23.59 -22.19
CA THR A 300 14.01 -24.46 -23.37
C THR A 300 13.44 -23.75 -24.59
N ASP A 301 13.56 -24.36 -25.77
CA ASP A 301 13.09 -23.78 -27.04
C ASP A 301 11.57 -23.54 -27.08
N ASP A 302 10.79 -24.31 -26.31
CA ASP A 302 9.34 -24.14 -26.14
C ASP A 302 8.96 -23.09 -25.08
N GLY A 303 9.96 -22.48 -24.43
CA GLY A 303 9.79 -21.42 -23.44
C GLY A 303 9.56 -21.89 -22.01
N SER A 304 9.63 -23.19 -21.73
CA SER A 304 9.58 -23.77 -20.38
C SER A 304 10.88 -23.52 -19.62
N VAL A 305 10.90 -23.74 -18.30
CA VAL A 305 12.15 -23.68 -17.52
C VAL A 305 13.05 -24.87 -17.88
N ASP A 306 14.32 -24.61 -18.17
CA ASP A 306 15.31 -25.66 -18.40
C ASP A 306 15.71 -26.31 -17.07
N LEU A 307 15.19 -27.52 -16.80
CA LEU A 307 15.47 -28.26 -15.56
C LEU A 307 16.93 -28.71 -15.44
N ASP A 308 17.63 -28.93 -16.55
CA ASP A 308 19.04 -29.34 -16.50
C ASP A 308 19.92 -28.14 -16.14
N ASP A 309 19.64 -26.98 -16.73
CA ASP A 309 20.28 -25.73 -16.32
C ASP A 309 19.92 -25.36 -14.86
N LEU A 310 18.66 -25.57 -14.44
CA LEU A 310 18.25 -25.38 -13.05
C LEU A 310 19.09 -26.24 -12.09
N ARG A 311 19.22 -27.55 -12.36
CA ARG A 311 20.05 -28.45 -11.54
C ARG A 311 21.49 -27.98 -11.47
N ALA A 312 22.05 -27.56 -12.60
CA ALA A 312 23.42 -27.03 -12.66
C ALA A 312 23.58 -25.75 -11.83
N GLN A 313 22.62 -24.81 -11.90
CA GLN A 313 22.65 -23.60 -11.06
C GLN A 313 22.48 -23.92 -9.57
N VAL A 314 21.59 -24.87 -9.24
CA VAL A 314 21.38 -25.31 -7.86
C VAL A 314 22.65 -25.97 -7.29
N GLU A 315 23.34 -26.82 -8.05
CA GLU A 315 24.61 -27.40 -7.64
C GLU A 315 25.70 -26.33 -7.44
N ALA A 316 25.81 -25.39 -8.38
CA ALA A 316 26.78 -24.29 -8.30
C ALA A 316 26.53 -23.35 -7.10
N HIS A 317 25.28 -23.26 -6.65
CA HIS A 317 24.83 -22.38 -5.57
C HIS A 317 24.32 -23.12 -4.34
N ALA A 318 24.66 -24.40 -4.15
CA ALA A 318 24.08 -25.21 -3.06
C ALA A 318 24.33 -24.63 -1.66
N ALA A 319 25.45 -23.91 -1.48
CA ALA A 319 25.82 -23.28 -0.22
C ALA A 319 25.16 -21.90 0.02
N ASP A 320 24.75 -21.20 -1.04
CA ASP A 320 24.24 -19.82 -0.98
C ASP A 320 22.85 -19.64 -1.62
N LEU A 321 22.18 -20.72 -2.03
CA LEU A 321 20.84 -20.72 -2.60
C LEU A 321 19.81 -20.30 -1.55
N ALA A 322 19.18 -19.15 -1.76
CA ALA A 322 18.08 -18.66 -0.94
C ALA A 322 16.73 -19.03 -1.52
N ALA A 323 16.53 -18.77 -2.82
CA ALA A 323 15.22 -18.90 -3.43
C ALA A 323 15.27 -19.17 -4.94
N ILE A 324 14.15 -19.63 -5.48
CA ILE A 324 13.78 -19.43 -6.89
C ILE A 324 12.53 -18.56 -6.96
N MET A 325 12.44 -17.69 -7.97
CA MET A 325 11.19 -17.01 -8.35
C MET A 325 10.70 -17.54 -9.69
N VAL A 326 9.55 -18.19 -9.72
CA VAL A 326 8.89 -18.65 -10.95
C VAL A 326 7.50 -18.06 -11.09
N THR A 327 6.99 -17.94 -12.32
CA THR A 327 5.61 -17.51 -12.58
C THR A 327 4.83 -18.74 -13.05
N TYR A 328 3.67 -19.01 -12.46
CA TYR A 328 2.84 -20.16 -12.85
C TYR A 328 1.36 -19.79 -13.05
N PRO A 329 0.74 -20.12 -14.21
CA PRO A 329 1.38 -20.56 -15.44
C PRO A 329 2.40 -19.52 -15.95
N SER A 330 3.31 -19.92 -16.83
CA SER A 330 4.45 -19.10 -17.24
C SER A 330 4.03 -17.79 -17.91
N THR A 331 4.98 -16.86 -18.07
CA THR A 331 4.72 -15.59 -18.77
C THR A 331 4.39 -15.77 -20.26
N HIS A 332 4.65 -16.95 -20.82
CA HIS A 332 4.22 -17.37 -22.15
C HIS A 332 2.75 -17.84 -22.20
N GLY A 333 2.10 -17.99 -21.05
CA GLY A 333 0.71 -18.44 -20.95
C GLY A 333 0.55 -19.96 -21.01
N ALA A 334 1.60 -20.73 -20.73
CA ALA A 334 1.60 -22.19 -20.75
C ALA A 334 1.70 -22.77 -19.32
N TYR A 335 1.02 -23.90 -19.10
CA TYR A 335 1.19 -24.72 -17.90
C TYR A 335 2.36 -25.68 -18.12
N GLU A 336 3.37 -25.57 -17.27
CA GLU A 336 4.49 -26.53 -17.23
C GLU A 336 4.08 -27.73 -16.35
N ASP A 337 4.28 -28.95 -16.84
CA ASP A 337 3.98 -30.20 -16.13
C ASP A 337 5.07 -30.59 -15.11
N THR A 338 6.19 -29.86 -15.12
CA THR A 338 7.36 -30.07 -14.27
C THR A 338 7.42 -29.16 -13.03
N ILE A 339 6.40 -28.33 -12.77
CA ILE A 339 6.45 -27.31 -11.70
C ILE A 339 6.76 -27.90 -10.31
N SER A 340 6.18 -29.06 -9.97
CA SER A 340 6.45 -29.71 -8.68
C SER A 340 7.85 -30.33 -8.61
N GLU A 341 8.38 -30.82 -9.73
CA GLU A 341 9.76 -31.31 -9.82
C GLU A 341 10.75 -30.16 -9.61
N LEU A 342 10.51 -29.01 -10.25
CA LEU A 342 11.28 -27.78 -10.03
C LEU A 342 11.29 -27.36 -8.56
N CYS A 343 10.12 -27.39 -7.90
CA CYS A 343 10.04 -27.06 -6.48
C CYS A 343 10.88 -28.02 -5.64
N GLY A 344 10.78 -29.33 -5.90
CA GLY A 344 11.56 -30.37 -5.22
C GLY A 344 13.08 -30.16 -5.37
N ILE A 345 13.56 -29.86 -6.58
CA ILE A 345 14.99 -29.59 -6.84
C ILE A 345 15.51 -28.43 -5.96
N VAL A 346 14.71 -27.38 -5.79
CA VAL A 346 15.10 -26.20 -4.99
C VAL A 346 15.03 -26.51 -3.49
N HIS A 347 13.99 -27.21 -3.04
CA HIS A 347 13.83 -27.63 -1.65
C HIS A 347 14.93 -28.59 -1.19
N ASP A 348 15.32 -29.55 -2.03
CA ASP A 348 16.40 -30.51 -1.74
C ASP A 348 17.75 -29.83 -1.50
N ALA A 349 17.96 -28.63 -2.07
CA ALA A 349 19.15 -27.80 -1.85
C ALA A 349 18.98 -26.75 -0.73
N GLY A 350 17.88 -26.78 0.00
CA GLY A 350 17.56 -25.86 1.10
C GLY A 350 17.11 -24.47 0.65
N GLY A 351 16.75 -24.28 -0.63
CA GLY A 351 16.14 -23.06 -1.13
C GLY A 351 14.65 -22.97 -0.79
N GLN A 352 14.04 -21.82 -1.08
CA GLN A 352 12.60 -21.57 -0.98
C GLN A 352 12.00 -21.23 -2.35
N VAL A 353 10.72 -21.52 -2.55
CA VAL A 353 10.04 -21.34 -3.83
C VAL A 353 9.06 -20.18 -3.74
N TYR A 354 9.36 -19.10 -4.45
CA TYR A 354 8.46 -17.99 -4.68
C TYR A 354 7.69 -18.20 -5.99
N ILE A 355 6.36 -18.33 -5.92
CA ILE A 355 5.48 -18.37 -7.09
C ILE A 355 4.85 -16.99 -7.30
N ASP A 356 5.20 -16.32 -8.38
CA ASP A 356 4.55 -15.09 -8.84
C ASP A 356 3.09 -15.38 -9.25
N GLY A 357 2.14 -14.85 -8.46
CA GLY A 357 0.71 -15.04 -8.64
C GLY A 357 0.04 -14.00 -9.55
N ALA A 358 0.78 -13.24 -10.36
CA ALA A 358 0.19 -12.35 -11.35
C ALA A 358 -0.74 -13.08 -12.34
N ASN A 359 -0.44 -14.35 -12.61
CA ASN A 359 -1.23 -15.22 -13.50
C ASN A 359 -2.26 -16.08 -12.76
N PHE A 360 -2.56 -15.78 -11.49
CA PHE A 360 -3.44 -16.59 -10.65
C PHE A 360 -4.88 -16.71 -11.19
N ASN A 361 -5.31 -15.83 -12.09
CA ASN A 361 -6.61 -15.95 -12.76
C ASN A 361 -6.75 -17.26 -13.57
N ALA A 362 -5.64 -17.88 -13.97
CA ALA A 362 -5.62 -19.17 -14.63
C ALA A 362 -5.58 -20.36 -13.64
N LEU A 363 -5.40 -20.11 -12.35
CA LEU A 363 -5.32 -21.15 -11.31
C LEU A 363 -6.54 -21.16 -10.38
N LEU A 364 -7.17 -20.01 -10.16
CA LEU A 364 -8.29 -19.85 -9.24
C LEU A 364 -9.38 -20.90 -9.49
N GLY A 365 -9.67 -21.71 -8.46
CA GLY A 365 -10.64 -22.81 -8.52
C GLY A 365 -10.13 -24.12 -9.13
N HIS A 366 -8.91 -24.15 -9.67
CA HIS A 366 -8.35 -25.31 -10.37
C HIS A 366 -7.06 -25.87 -9.75
N ALA A 367 -6.17 -25.00 -9.27
CA ALA A 367 -4.90 -25.41 -8.68
C ALA A 367 -4.45 -24.41 -7.60
N LYS A 368 -3.70 -24.91 -6.62
CA LYS A 368 -3.27 -24.16 -5.44
C LYS A 368 -1.75 -24.15 -5.35
N PRO A 369 -1.07 -22.99 -5.52
CA PRO A 369 0.38 -22.88 -5.41
C PRO A 369 1.01 -23.54 -4.19
N GLY A 370 0.40 -23.38 -3.02
CA GLY A 370 0.90 -23.99 -1.79
C GLY A 370 0.81 -25.52 -1.74
N HIS A 371 0.07 -26.15 -2.66
CA HIS A 371 -0.04 -27.61 -2.74
C HIS A 371 0.93 -28.25 -3.74
N PHE A 372 1.43 -27.49 -4.71
CA PHE A 372 2.34 -28.02 -5.73
C PHE A 372 3.81 -27.61 -5.53
N GLY A 373 4.13 -27.00 -4.38
CA GLY A 373 5.51 -26.74 -3.93
C GLY A 373 5.86 -25.28 -3.71
N GLY A 374 4.92 -24.33 -3.87
CA GLY A 374 5.16 -22.93 -3.52
C GLY A 374 5.26 -22.74 -2.01
N ASP A 375 6.25 -21.95 -1.55
CA ASP A 375 6.38 -21.52 -0.15
C ASP A 375 5.73 -20.15 0.07
N VAL A 376 5.77 -19.29 -0.94
CA VAL A 376 5.24 -17.94 -0.89
C VAL A 376 4.79 -17.46 -2.26
N SER A 377 3.71 -16.68 -2.29
CA SER A 377 3.25 -15.95 -3.47
C SER A 377 2.80 -14.56 -3.11
N HIS A 378 2.96 -13.62 -4.03
CA HIS A 378 2.06 -12.47 -4.05
C HIS A 378 0.86 -12.73 -4.96
N LEU A 379 -0.22 -12.00 -4.74
CA LEU A 379 -1.37 -11.93 -5.65
C LEU A 379 -1.58 -10.51 -6.13
N ASN A 380 -1.96 -10.30 -7.39
CA ASN A 380 -2.41 -8.98 -7.85
C ASN A 380 -3.92 -8.85 -7.72
N LEU A 381 -4.41 -8.21 -6.66
CA LEU A 381 -5.85 -7.96 -6.51
C LEU A 381 -6.42 -7.09 -7.65
N HIS A 382 -5.58 -6.20 -8.19
CA HIS A 382 -5.86 -5.34 -9.34
C HIS A 382 -5.74 -6.03 -10.71
N LYS A 383 -5.58 -7.35 -10.71
CA LYS A 383 -5.66 -8.21 -11.89
C LYS A 383 -6.72 -9.28 -11.66
N THR A 384 -6.44 -10.20 -10.74
CA THR A 384 -7.26 -11.40 -10.52
C THR A 384 -8.53 -11.12 -9.71
N PHE A 385 -8.55 -10.09 -8.86
CA PHE A 385 -9.65 -9.85 -7.91
C PHE A 385 -10.27 -8.46 -8.06
N CYS A 386 -10.41 -8.02 -9.31
CA CYS A 386 -11.28 -6.93 -9.76
C CYS A 386 -10.97 -5.50 -9.28
N ILE A 387 -9.91 -5.24 -8.49
CA ILE A 387 -9.48 -3.85 -8.24
C ILE A 387 -9.17 -3.18 -9.59
N PRO A 388 -9.65 -1.94 -9.86
CA PRO A 388 -9.50 -1.32 -11.17
C PRO A 388 -8.06 -0.94 -11.44
N HIS A 389 -7.64 -1.10 -12.70
CA HIS A 389 -6.28 -0.74 -13.14
C HIS A 389 -5.97 0.76 -13.02
N GLY A 390 -6.98 1.62 -13.03
CA GLY A 390 -6.84 3.06 -12.74
C GLY A 390 -5.87 3.85 -13.65
N GLY A 391 -5.57 3.33 -14.85
CA GLY A 391 -4.56 3.90 -15.74
C GLY A 391 -3.11 3.65 -15.31
N GLY A 392 -2.89 2.73 -14.36
CA GLY A 392 -1.57 2.39 -13.80
C GLY A 392 -1.50 2.38 -12.26
N GLY A 393 -2.64 2.24 -11.58
CA GLY A 393 -2.77 2.21 -10.12
C GLY A 393 -4.07 2.86 -9.65
N PRO A 394 -4.65 2.43 -8.52
CA PRO A 394 -3.98 1.73 -7.41
C PRO A 394 -3.81 0.22 -7.61
N GLY A 395 -2.96 -0.38 -6.78
CA GLY A 395 -2.84 -1.83 -6.62
C GLY A 395 -2.88 -2.25 -5.15
N VAL A 396 -3.06 -3.55 -4.94
CA VAL A 396 -2.78 -4.26 -3.69
C VAL A 396 -2.14 -5.58 -4.07
N GLY A 397 -1.10 -5.97 -3.34
CA GLY A 397 -0.27 -7.15 -3.58
C GLY A 397 -0.13 -8.03 -2.34
N PRO A 398 -1.21 -8.61 -1.79
CA PRO A 398 -1.11 -9.48 -0.62
C PRO A 398 -0.07 -10.57 -0.83
N VAL A 399 0.68 -10.86 0.22
CA VAL A 399 1.68 -11.93 0.25
C VAL A 399 1.14 -13.10 1.07
N ALA A 400 1.06 -14.27 0.47
CA ALA A 400 0.56 -15.51 1.03
C ALA A 400 1.72 -16.47 1.21
N VAL A 401 1.80 -17.14 2.37
CA VAL A 401 2.95 -17.95 2.77
C VAL A 401 2.54 -19.27 3.41
N ARG A 402 3.39 -20.29 3.27
CA ARG A 402 3.33 -21.51 4.08
C ARG A 402 3.70 -21.20 5.54
N GLU A 403 3.26 -22.05 6.46
CA GLU A 403 3.32 -21.82 7.91
C GLU A 403 4.73 -21.47 8.41
N HIS A 404 5.79 -22.09 7.87
CA HIS A 404 7.17 -21.84 8.30
C HIS A 404 7.68 -20.43 7.96
N LEU A 405 7.06 -19.74 7.00
CA LEU A 405 7.37 -18.36 6.64
C LEU A 405 6.47 -17.33 7.36
N ALA A 406 5.38 -17.77 8.01
CA ALA A 406 4.43 -16.88 8.68
C ALA A 406 5.06 -15.94 9.74
N PRO A 407 6.02 -16.37 10.58
CA PRO A 407 6.69 -15.48 11.55
C PRO A 407 7.48 -14.34 10.90
N PHE A 408 7.71 -14.41 9.59
CA PHE A 408 8.50 -13.47 8.81
C PHE A 408 7.64 -12.62 7.87
N LEU A 409 6.31 -12.63 8.02
CA LEU A 409 5.44 -11.69 7.32
C LEU A 409 5.73 -10.22 7.72
N PRO A 410 5.35 -9.24 6.88
CA PRO A 410 5.54 -7.83 7.18
C PRO A 410 4.89 -7.41 8.50
N THR A 411 5.60 -6.57 9.26
CA THR A 411 5.14 -6.03 10.56
C THR A 411 5.06 -4.50 10.48
N HIS A 412 4.28 -3.85 11.34
CA HIS A 412 4.19 -2.40 11.34
C HIS A 412 4.14 -1.87 12.79
N PRO A 413 4.95 -0.86 13.18
CA PRO A 413 5.01 -0.42 14.59
C PRO A 413 3.66 0.10 15.12
N LEU A 414 2.77 0.54 14.23
CA LEU A 414 1.39 0.96 14.55
C LEU A 414 0.34 -0.08 14.10
N HIS A 415 0.71 -1.36 13.98
CA HIS A 415 -0.24 -2.41 13.64
C HIS A 415 -1.28 -2.58 14.77
N PRO A 416 -2.58 -2.76 14.47
CA PRO A 416 -3.62 -2.93 15.49
C PRO A 416 -3.42 -4.18 16.35
N GLU A 417 -2.92 -5.26 15.76
CA GLU A 417 -2.52 -6.49 16.47
C GLU A 417 -1.07 -6.37 16.96
N THR A 418 -0.83 -6.59 18.25
CA THR A 418 0.47 -6.33 18.92
C THR A 418 1.58 -7.28 18.49
N ASP A 419 1.25 -8.53 18.17
CA ASP A 419 2.18 -9.54 17.67
C ASP A 419 2.73 -9.20 16.28
N LYS A 420 1.99 -8.41 15.49
CA LYS A 420 2.40 -7.91 14.17
C LYS A 420 3.12 -6.56 14.22
N GLN A 421 3.53 -6.07 15.40
CA GLN A 421 4.24 -4.79 15.53
C GLN A 421 5.76 -4.88 15.37
N THR A 422 6.34 -6.04 15.66
CA THR A 422 7.80 -6.27 15.66
C THR A 422 8.17 -7.44 14.77
N GLY A 423 9.22 -7.31 13.95
CA GLY A 423 9.63 -8.36 13.03
C GLY A 423 10.47 -7.79 11.89
N ILE A 424 10.19 -8.20 10.65
CA ILE A 424 10.89 -7.74 9.44
C ILE A 424 10.76 -6.23 9.23
N GLY A 425 9.69 -5.62 9.74
CA GLY A 425 9.40 -4.21 9.60
C GLY A 425 8.43 -3.91 8.44
N PRO A 426 8.08 -2.62 8.28
CA PRO A 426 7.01 -2.20 7.38
C PRO A 426 7.47 -2.21 5.92
N ILE A 427 6.65 -2.82 5.07
CA ILE A 427 6.75 -2.75 3.59
C ILE A 427 5.94 -1.57 3.05
N SER A 428 4.86 -1.23 3.74
CA SER A 428 3.97 -0.10 3.40
C SER A 428 3.81 0.83 4.59
N ALA A 429 3.48 2.09 4.33
CA ALA A 429 3.35 3.13 5.36
C ALA A 429 2.13 2.97 6.30
N ALA A 430 1.17 2.11 5.93
CA ALA A 430 -0.01 1.78 6.73
C ALA A 430 -0.06 0.25 6.94
N PRO A 431 -0.57 -0.23 8.09
CA PRO A 431 -0.53 -1.65 8.47
C PRO A 431 -1.26 -2.57 7.48
N TYR A 432 -2.30 -2.06 6.83
CA TYR A 432 -3.09 -2.79 5.83
C TYR A 432 -2.98 -2.17 4.42
N GLY A 433 -1.89 -1.44 4.14
CA GLY A 433 -1.66 -0.82 2.84
C GLY A 433 -2.82 0.08 2.40
N SER A 434 -3.36 -0.19 1.20
CA SER A 434 -4.50 0.56 0.62
C SER A 434 -5.85 -0.02 1.09
N ALA A 435 -6.13 0.02 2.39
CA ALA A 435 -7.32 -0.63 2.97
C ALA A 435 -8.65 -0.20 2.31
N GLY A 436 -8.77 1.06 1.92
CA GLY A 436 -10.00 1.64 1.33
C GLY A 436 -10.48 1.02 0.01
N ILE A 437 -9.65 0.20 -0.65
CA ILE A 437 -10.04 -0.50 -1.89
C ILE A 437 -10.17 -2.02 -1.73
N LEU A 438 -9.94 -2.56 -0.53
CA LEU A 438 -10.13 -3.98 -0.23
C LEU A 438 -11.59 -4.45 -0.38
N PRO A 439 -12.64 -3.63 -0.13
CA PRO A 439 -14.01 -4.05 -0.35
C PRO A 439 -14.32 -4.55 -1.75
N ILE A 440 -13.56 -4.11 -2.77
CA ILE A 440 -13.73 -4.56 -4.16
C ILE A 440 -13.46 -6.06 -4.28
N SER A 441 -12.29 -6.49 -3.82
CA SER A 441 -11.90 -7.90 -3.89
C SER A 441 -12.71 -8.76 -2.93
N TRP A 442 -13.06 -8.24 -1.75
CA TRP A 442 -13.95 -8.93 -0.81
C TRP A 442 -15.32 -9.20 -1.45
N ALA A 443 -15.93 -8.19 -2.09
CA ALA A 443 -17.21 -8.33 -2.75
C ALA A 443 -17.16 -9.32 -3.91
N TYR A 444 -16.09 -9.26 -4.73
CA TYR A 444 -15.87 -10.23 -5.81
C TYR A 444 -15.84 -11.67 -5.29
N VAL A 445 -14.98 -11.98 -4.31
CA VAL A 445 -14.87 -13.33 -3.76
C VAL A 445 -16.21 -13.78 -3.18
N ARG A 446 -16.85 -12.92 -2.38
CA ARG A 446 -18.10 -13.25 -1.71
C ARG A 446 -19.27 -13.51 -2.68
N MET A 447 -19.35 -12.77 -3.78
CA MET A 447 -20.40 -12.94 -4.78
C MET A 447 -20.16 -14.13 -5.71
N MET A 448 -18.90 -14.45 -6.01
CA MET A 448 -18.55 -15.55 -6.92
C MET A 448 -18.65 -16.92 -6.25
N GLY A 449 -18.39 -17.01 -4.94
CA GLY A 449 -18.40 -18.27 -4.18
C GLY A 449 -17.02 -18.86 -4.05
#